data_AF-A0A382T9E8-F1
#
_entry.id   AF-A0A382T9E8-F1
#
_cell.length_a   1.000
_cell.length_b   1.000
_cell.length_c   1.000
_cell.angle_alpha   90.00
_cell.angle_beta   90.00
_cell.angle_gamma   90.00
#
_symmetry.space_group_name_H-M   'P 1'
#
loop_
_entity.id
_entity.type
_entity.pdbx_description
1 polymer ?
#
loop_
_entity_poly.entity_id
_entity_poly.type
_entity_poly.pdbx_seq_one_letter_code
_entity_poly.pdbx_strand_id
1 'polypeptide(L)'
;MKQLIKDVLEDVADSQPNLNSEAARENIATSIISVIKAKGSYIEFTDSEIDEQKMKDSWVCSICGKSTYDVDYDYIGTGTNHLGCELMDEKRVRSDRRKGDRREKNYSQEKHEEKVFGHDQGGNYEHPYNSFVRSKEDIQKQAYVEMTSDGLPPGGDSQAVLESHKLAE
;
A
#
# COMPACT_ATOMS: atom_id res chain seq x y z
N MET A 1 28.05 -17.92 14.19
CA MET A 1 27.74 -18.34 15.57
C MET A 1 28.14 -19.79 15.87
N LYS A 2 27.69 -20.79 15.09
CA LYS A 2 28.06 -22.21 15.29
C LYS A 2 29.57 -22.48 15.38
N GLN A 3 30.38 -21.86 14.52
CA GLN A 3 31.85 -22.04 14.55
C GLN A 3 32.48 -21.42 15.80
N LEU A 4 32.07 -20.22 16.20
CA LEU A 4 32.55 -19.57 17.42
C LEU A 4 32.35 -20.44 18.67
N ILE A 5 31.20 -21.13 18.76
CA ILE A 5 30.92 -22.04 19.88
C ILE A 5 31.83 -23.27 19.81
N LYS A 6 32.09 -23.81 18.61
CA LYS A 6 32.99 -24.95 18.44
C LYS A 6 34.42 -24.59 18.84
N ASP A 7 34.91 -23.43 18.40
CA ASP A 7 36.25 -22.94 18.75
C ASP A 7 36.43 -22.89 20.28
N VAL A 8 35.45 -22.33 21.00
CA VAL A 8 35.49 -22.26 22.48
C VAL A 8 35.41 -23.65 23.12
N LEU A 9 34.62 -24.56 22.56
CA LEU A 9 34.53 -25.93 23.09
C LEU A 9 35.82 -26.73 22.83
N GLU A 10 36.52 -26.47 21.73
CA GLU A 10 37.85 -27.04 21.46
C GLU A 10 38.88 -26.55 22.48
N ASP A 11 38.89 -25.24 22.79
CA ASP A 11 39.79 -24.65 23.79
C ASP A 11 39.58 -25.24 25.20
N VAL A 12 38.34 -25.63 25.55
CA VAL A 12 38.00 -26.19 26.87
C VAL A 12 38.05 -27.73 26.87
N ALA A 13 38.14 -28.39 25.71
CA ALA A 13 38.12 -29.85 25.60
C ALA A 13 39.28 -30.52 26.37
N ASP A 14 40.45 -29.91 26.33
CA ASP A 14 41.65 -30.40 27.03
C ASP A 14 41.51 -30.32 28.56
N SER A 15 40.61 -29.48 29.06
CA SER A 15 40.38 -29.29 30.49
C SER A 15 39.52 -30.41 31.12
N GLN A 16 38.98 -31.33 30.31
CA GLN A 16 38.02 -32.38 30.75
C GLN A 16 36.95 -31.84 31.71
N PRO A 17 36.20 -30.80 31.31
CA PRO A 17 35.26 -30.12 32.19
C PRO A 17 34.15 -31.08 32.64
N ASN A 18 33.90 -31.12 33.95
CA ASN A 18 32.76 -31.84 34.49
C ASN A 18 31.47 -31.03 34.24
N LEU A 19 30.76 -31.30 33.15
CA LEU A 19 29.51 -30.59 32.78
C LEU A 19 28.36 -30.75 33.78
N ASN A 20 28.44 -31.72 34.71
CA ASN A 20 27.49 -31.80 35.82
C ASN A 20 27.74 -30.71 36.87
N SER A 21 28.95 -30.18 36.96
CA SER A 21 29.28 -29.05 37.83
C SER A 21 28.73 -27.75 37.24
N GLU A 22 28.00 -27.00 38.07
CA GLU A 22 27.53 -25.66 37.73
C GLU A 22 28.70 -24.73 37.38
N ALA A 23 29.78 -24.75 38.16
CA ALA A 23 30.97 -23.95 37.92
C ALA A 23 31.61 -24.21 36.55
N ALA A 24 31.62 -25.46 36.08
CA ALA A 24 32.14 -25.79 34.75
C ALA A 24 31.25 -25.21 33.64
N ARG A 25 29.92 -25.26 33.81
CA ARG A 25 28.97 -24.65 32.85
C ARG A 25 29.10 -23.12 32.83
N GLU A 26 29.25 -22.50 33.99
CA GLU A 26 29.45 -21.05 34.13
C GLU A 26 30.73 -20.58 33.42
N ASN A 27 31.83 -21.31 33.60
CA ASN A 27 33.13 -20.99 32.99
C ASN A 27 33.09 -21.13 31.46
N ILE A 28 32.40 -22.14 30.95
CA ILE A 28 32.19 -22.29 29.50
C ILE A 28 31.31 -21.15 28.97
N ALA A 29 30.20 -20.84 29.64
CA ALA A 29 29.28 -19.78 29.24
C ALA A 29 29.97 -18.40 29.19
N THR A 30 30.74 -18.05 30.22
CA THR A 30 31.50 -16.79 30.27
C THR A 30 32.57 -16.70 29.18
N SER A 31 33.23 -17.81 28.85
CA SER A 31 34.18 -17.91 27.73
C SER A 31 33.50 -17.72 26.37
N ILE A 32 32.30 -18.28 26.19
CA ILE A 32 31.50 -18.06 24.98
C ILE A 32 31.08 -16.59 24.89
N ILE A 33 30.61 -15.98 25.98
CA ILE A 33 30.21 -14.57 26.02
C ILE A 33 31.40 -13.66 25.68
N SER A 34 32.58 -13.90 26.25
CA SER A 34 33.76 -13.08 25.98
C SER A 34 34.19 -13.15 24.51
N VAL A 35 34.19 -14.34 23.91
CA VAL A 35 34.52 -14.52 22.49
C VAL A 35 33.49 -13.86 21.58
N ILE A 36 32.19 -13.95 21.92
CA ILE A 36 31.13 -13.26 21.17
C ILE A 36 31.29 -11.74 21.28
N LYS A 37 31.58 -11.21 22.49
CA LYS A 37 31.84 -9.77 22.71
C LYS A 37 33.10 -9.30 21.97
N ALA A 38 34.10 -10.15 21.79
CA ALA A 38 35.35 -9.81 21.11
C ALA A 38 35.26 -9.90 19.57
N LYS A 39 34.54 -10.88 19.03
CA LYS A 39 34.49 -11.16 17.57
C LYS A 39 33.22 -10.62 16.88
N GLY A 40 32.20 -10.17 17.62
CA GLY A 40 30.92 -9.75 17.07
C GLY A 40 30.37 -8.44 17.66
N SER A 41 29.35 -7.90 16.99
CA SER A 41 28.46 -6.90 17.58
C SER A 41 27.45 -7.63 18.47
N TYR A 42 27.51 -7.38 19.76
CA TYR A 42 26.61 -7.93 20.77
C TYR A 42 25.64 -6.84 21.20
N ILE A 43 24.34 -7.09 21.04
CA ILE A 43 23.26 -6.24 21.52
C ILE A 43 22.62 -7.01 22.68
N GLU A 44 22.76 -6.48 23.90
CA GLU A 44 22.03 -6.99 25.07
C GLU A 44 20.58 -6.55 24.91
N PHE A 45 19.68 -7.50 24.64
CA PHE A 45 18.25 -7.24 24.70
C PHE A 45 17.75 -7.47 26.12
N THR A 46 17.09 -6.47 26.68
CA THR A 46 16.29 -6.59 27.90
C THR A 46 15.04 -7.44 27.63
N ASP A 47 14.45 -8.04 28.67
CA ASP A 47 13.25 -8.87 28.54
C ASP A 47 12.10 -8.15 27.80
N SER A 48 11.98 -6.83 27.99
CA SER A 48 11.04 -5.98 27.27
C SER A 48 11.29 -5.90 25.76
N GLU A 49 12.56 -5.83 25.35
CA GLU A 49 12.93 -5.75 23.93
C GLU A 49 12.76 -7.12 23.24
N ILE A 50 12.98 -8.21 23.99
CA ILE A 50 12.71 -9.58 23.51
C ILE A 50 11.21 -9.75 23.25
N ASP A 51 10.36 -9.29 24.15
CA ASP A 51 8.91 -9.37 23.99
C ASP A 51 8.42 -8.47 22.85
N GLU A 52 8.99 -7.28 22.68
CA GLU A 52 8.70 -6.43 21.52
C GLU A 52 9.07 -7.14 20.19
N GLN A 53 10.20 -7.85 20.16
CA GLN A 53 10.61 -8.59 18.98
C GLN A 53 9.67 -9.78 18.69
N LYS A 54 9.22 -10.51 19.72
CA LYS A 54 8.21 -11.56 19.55
C LYS A 54 6.89 -11.01 19.02
N MET A 55 6.49 -9.83 19.49
CA MET A 55 5.32 -9.14 18.96
C MET A 55 5.56 -8.85 17.47
N LYS A 56 6.65 -8.18 17.10
CA LYS A 56 7.01 -7.91 15.69
C LYS A 56 6.96 -9.15 14.79
N ASP A 57 7.51 -10.26 15.27
CA ASP A 57 7.53 -11.53 14.54
C ASP A 57 6.13 -12.16 14.37
N SER A 58 5.21 -11.90 15.31
CA SER A 58 3.81 -12.33 15.20
C SER A 58 2.99 -11.48 14.22
N TRP A 59 3.36 -10.22 14.03
CA TRP A 59 2.70 -9.28 13.12
C TRP A 59 3.24 -9.41 11.70
N VAL A 60 2.95 -10.55 11.06
CA VAL A 60 3.35 -10.84 9.69
C VAL A 60 2.13 -11.23 8.85
N CYS A 61 2.05 -10.68 7.64
CA CYS A 61 0.99 -11.02 6.71
C CYS A 61 1.22 -12.40 6.10
N SER A 62 0.23 -13.29 6.24
CA SER A 62 0.24 -14.64 5.67
C SER A 62 0.20 -14.68 4.14
N ILE A 63 -0.28 -13.61 3.49
CA ILE A 63 -0.44 -13.54 2.02
C ILE A 63 0.86 -13.11 1.33
N CYS A 64 1.57 -12.11 1.89
CA CYS A 64 2.77 -11.54 1.27
C CYS A 64 4.07 -11.73 2.06
N GLY A 65 4.01 -12.24 3.29
CA GLY A 65 5.17 -12.50 4.16
C GLY A 65 5.86 -11.26 4.71
N LYS A 66 5.30 -10.05 4.51
CA LYS A 66 5.85 -8.79 5.04
C LYS A 66 5.25 -8.50 6.42
N SER A 67 5.96 -7.70 7.22
CA SER A 67 5.45 -7.27 8.53
C SER A 67 4.23 -6.35 8.39
N THR A 68 3.32 -6.48 9.34
CA THR A 68 2.19 -5.57 9.59
C THR A 68 2.35 -4.79 10.89
N TYR A 69 3.50 -4.94 11.57
CA TYR A 69 3.74 -4.31 12.87
C TYR A 69 3.63 -2.78 12.84
N ASP A 70 4.16 -2.15 11.79
CA ASP A 70 4.18 -0.70 11.62
C ASP A 70 3.00 -0.17 10.78
N VAL A 71 1.97 -1.00 10.53
CA VAL A 71 0.81 -0.64 9.70
C VAL A 71 -0.33 -0.16 10.58
N ASP A 72 -1.00 0.94 10.21
CA ASP A 72 -2.15 1.42 10.98
C ASP A 72 -3.27 0.38 11.02
N TYR A 73 -3.97 0.31 12.15
CA TYR A 73 -5.04 -0.67 12.40
C TYR A 73 -6.12 -0.67 11.30
N ASP A 74 -6.43 0.49 10.72
CA ASP A 74 -7.41 0.65 9.63
C ASP A 74 -6.99 -0.05 8.31
N TYR A 75 -5.69 -0.36 8.15
CA TYR A 75 -5.15 -1.05 6.99
C TYR A 75 -4.71 -2.49 7.30
N ILE A 76 -5.10 -3.02 8.46
CA ILE A 76 -4.93 -4.43 8.84
C ILE A 76 -6.23 -5.17 8.58
N GLY A 77 -6.13 -6.28 7.85
CA GLY A 77 -7.23 -7.18 7.53
C GLY A 77 -7.44 -8.25 8.60
N THR A 78 -7.94 -9.42 8.20
CA THR A 78 -8.12 -10.53 9.13
C THR A 78 -6.79 -11.08 9.67
N GLY A 79 -6.75 -11.34 10.98
CA GLY A 79 -5.52 -11.75 11.67
C GLY A 79 -4.49 -10.63 11.70
N THR A 80 -3.38 -10.84 10.99
CA THR A 80 -2.25 -9.89 10.83
C THR A 80 -1.94 -9.66 9.35
N ASN A 81 -2.94 -9.77 8.48
CA ASN A 81 -2.77 -9.54 7.05
C ASN A 81 -2.85 -8.05 6.71
N HIS A 82 -2.17 -7.62 5.65
CA HIS A 82 -2.47 -6.32 5.05
C HIS A 82 -3.88 -6.38 4.45
N LEU A 83 -4.73 -5.40 4.77
CA LEU A 83 -6.08 -5.29 4.21
C LEU A 83 -6.03 -5.27 2.67
N GLY A 84 -5.02 -4.60 2.09
CA GLY A 84 -4.80 -4.57 0.65
C GLY A 84 -4.54 -5.94 0.02
N CYS A 85 -3.87 -6.85 0.73
CA CYS A 85 -3.59 -8.20 0.23
C CYS A 85 -4.88 -9.03 0.14
N GLU A 86 -5.73 -8.97 1.16
CA GLU A 86 -7.00 -9.69 1.19
C GLU A 86 -7.94 -9.23 0.07
N LEU A 87 -8.04 -7.90 -0.12
CA LEU A 87 -8.84 -7.32 -1.20
C LEU A 87 -8.36 -7.73 -2.60
N MET A 88 -7.05 -7.95 -2.78
CA MET A 88 -6.50 -8.41 -4.06
C MET A 88 -6.80 -9.89 -4.31
N ASP A 89 -6.68 -10.74 -3.30
CA ASP A 89 -6.99 -12.16 -3.44
C ASP A 89 -8.48 -12.40 -3.70
N GLU A 90 -9.38 -11.65 -3.05
CA GLU A 90 -10.81 -11.71 -3.37
C GLU A 90 -11.10 -11.33 -4.83
N LYS A 91 -10.43 -10.28 -5.34
CA LYS A 91 -10.59 -9.83 -6.73
C LYS A 91 -10.14 -10.90 -7.71
N ARG A 92 -9.02 -11.59 -7.45
CA ARG A 92 -8.51 -12.70 -8.28
C ARG A 92 -9.54 -13.82 -8.39
N VAL A 93 -10.10 -14.25 -7.26
CA VAL A 93 -11.15 -15.28 -7.23
C VAL A 93 -12.38 -14.85 -8.04
N ARG A 94 -12.80 -13.58 -7.94
CA ARG A 94 -13.95 -13.05 -8.71
C ARG A 94 -13.67 -12.94 -10.20
N SER A 95 -12.46 -12.55 -10.61
CA SER A 95 -12.10 -12.48 -12.03
C SER A 95 -12.07 -13.85 -12.70
N ASP A 96 -11.65 -14.88 -11.98
CA ASP A 96 -11.61 -16.25 -12.53
C ASP A 96 -13.02 -16.81 -12.74
N ARG A 97 -13.98 -16.53 -11.84
CA ARG A 97 -15.38 -16.91 -12.05
C ARG A 97 -15.99 -16.29 -13.33
N ARG A 98 -15.67 -15.02 -13.62
CA ARG A 98 -16.14 -14.36 -14.86
C ARG A 98 -15.59 -15.01 -16.14
N LYS A 99 -14.50 -15.77 -16.06
CA LYS A 99 -13.90 -16.44 -17.22
C LYS A 99 -14.58 -17.77 -17.54
N GLY A 100 -15.10 -18.47 -16.53
CA GLY A 100 -15.76 -19.77 -16.68
C GLY A 100 -17.23 -19.71 -17.11
N ASP A 101 -17.96 -18.64 -16.75
CA ASP A 101 -19.41 -18.52 -17.02
C ASP A 101 -19.75 -17.91 -18.39
N ARG A 102 -18.79 -17.79 -19.31
CA ARG A 102 -19.08 -17.32 -20.67
C ARG A 102 -19.75 -18.44 -21.46
N ARG A 103 -21.09 -18.51 -21.39
CA ARG A 103 -21.92 -19.35 -22.25
C ARG A 103 -21.50 -19.20 -23.72
N GLU A 104 -21.24 -20.31 -24.41
CA GLU A 104 -21.04 -20.32 -25.85
C GLU A 104 -22.26 -19.72 -26.56
N LYS A 105 -21.99 -18.77 -27.45
CA LYS A 105 -23.03 -18.14 -28.25
C LYS A 105 -23.53 -19.15 -29.27
N ASN A 106 -24.84 -19.22 -29.46
CA ASN A 106 -25.39 -20.05 -30.53
C ASN A 106 -25.32 -19.31 -31.87
N TYR A 107 -25.46 -20.05 -32.98
CA TYR A 107 -25.36 -19.51 -34.34
C TYR A 107 -26.24 -18.27 -34.58
N SER A 108 -27.46 -18.24 -34.05
CA SER A 108 -28.37 -17.10 -34.20
C SER A 108 -27.88 -15.84 -33.47
N GLN A 109 -27.24 -15.99 -32.31
CA GLN A 109 -26.65 -14.88 -31.56
C GLN A 109 -25.41 -14.32 -32.26
N GLU A 110 -24.53 -15.18 -32.77
CA GLU A 110 -23.36 -14.76 -33.55
C GLU A 110 -23.77 -14.00 -34.81
N LYS A 111 -24.79 -14.51 -35.54
CA LYS A 111 -25.32 -13.85 -36.73
C LYS A 111 -26.00 -12.52 -36.43
N HIS A 112 -26.68 -12.42 -35.30
CA HIS A 112 -27.24 -11.15 -34.85
C HIS A 112 -26.12 -10.15 -34.57
N GLU A 113 -25.11 -10.53 -33.79
CA GLU A 113 -23.98 -9.66 -33.47
C GLU A 113 -23.20 -9.22 -34.72
N GLU A 114 -22.93 -10.12 -35.66
CA GLU A 114 -22.34 -9.78 -36.96
C GLU A 114 -23.22 -8.77 -37.72
N LYS A 115 -24.54 -8.89 -37.64
CA LYS A 115 -25.48 -7.96 -38.27
C LYS A 115 -25.53 -6.59 -37.57
N VAL A 116 -25.47 -6.53 -36.24
CA VAL A 116 -25.55 -5.24 -35.51
C VAL A 116 -24.20 -4.54 -35.42
N PHE A 117 -23.12 -5.31 -35.30
CA PHE A 117 -21.77 -4.81 -34.95
C PHE A 117 -20.71 -5.13 -36.01
N GLY A 118 -20.99 -5.98 -37.00
CA GLY A 118 -20.03 -6.36 -38.05
C GLY A 118 -19.89 -5.35 -39.18
N HIS A 119 -20.42 -4.14 -39.03
CA HIS A 119 -20.05 -3.03 -39.89
C HIS A 119 -18.77 -2.42 -39.33
N ASP A 120 -17.72 -2.44 -40.16
CA ASP A 120 -16.52 -1.62 -40.02
C ASP A 120 -16.88 -0.23 -39.46
N GLN A 121 -16.68 -0.07 -38.15
CA GLN A 121 -16.57 1.25 -37.52
C GLN A 121 -15.09 1.49 -37.25
N GLY A 122 -14.28 1.53 -38.30
CA GLY A 122 -13.02 2.26 -38.37
C GLY A 122 -13.22 3.79 -38.26
N GLY A 123 -14.28 4.22 -37.58
CA GLY A 123 -14.49 5.59 -37.18
C GLY A 123 -13.72 5.85 -35.89
N ASN A 124 -12.82 6.83 -35.93
CA ASN A 124 -12.39 7.52 -34.73
C ASN A 124 -13.64 8.00 -33.98
N TYR A 125 -13.97 7.35 -32.86
CA TYR A 125 -15.02 7.83 -31.98
C TYR A 125 -14.51 9.11 -31.30
N GLU A 126 -14.68 10.25 -31.97
CA GLU A 126 -14.78 11.51 -31.24
C GLU A 126 -15.97 11.37 -30.31
N HIS A 127 -15.70 11.20 -29.02
CA HIS A 127 -16.73 11.33 -27.99
C HIS A 127 -17.44 12.65 -28.23
N PRO A 128 -18.78 12.66 -28.45
CA PRO A 128 -19.51 13.91 -28.49
C PRO A 128 -19.43 14.47 -27.07
N TYR A 129 -18.48 15.39 -26.89
CA TYR A 129 -18.36 16.20 -25.70
C TYR A 129 -19.75 16.80 -25.47
N ASN A 130 -20.33 16.49 -24.30
CA ASN A 130 -21.66 16.88 -23.84
C ASN A 130 -22.31 17.98 -24.69
N SER A 131 -23.51 17.73 -25.22
CA SER A 131 -24.38 18.73 -25.88
C SER A 131 -24.86 19.87 -24.95
N PHE A 132 -24.10 20.15 -23.90
CA PHE A 132 -24.22 21.28 -22.98
C PHE A 132 -22.96 22.16 -22.95
N VAL A 133 -21.88 21.76 -23.63
CA VAL A 133 -20.63 22.53 -23.66
C VAL A 133 -20.76 23.56 -24.76
N ARG A 134 -21.33 24.71 -24.40
CA ARG A 134 -21.16 25.95 -25.17
C ARG A 134 -19.66 26.20 -25.32
N SER A 135 -19.23 26.51 -26.53
CA SER A 135 -17.82 26.77 -26.81
C SER A 135 -17.29 27.85 -25.85
N LYS A 136 -16.00 27.85 -25.51
CA LYS A 136 -15.41 28.92 -24.66
C LYS A 136 -15.74 30.31 -25.20
N GLU A 137 -15.81 30.43 -26.52
CA GLU A 137 -16.19 31.65 -27.24
C GLU A 137 -17.66 32.00 -27.02
N ASP A 138 -18.58 31.04 -27.00
CA ASP A 138 -20.01 31.29 -26.71
C ASP A 138 -20.27 31.62 -25.23
N ILE A 139 -19.47 31.06 -24.32
CA ILE A 139 -19.48 31.42 -22.90
C ILE A 139 -18.95 32.84 -22.72
N GLN A 140 -17.82 33.17 -23.35
CA GLN A 140 -17.27 34.53 -23.34
C GLN A 140 -18.22 35.56 -23.95
N LYS A 141 -18.87 35.24 -25.07
CA LYS A 141 -19.83 36.14 -25.72
C LYS A 141 -21.06 36.41 -24.85
N GLN A 142 -21.60 35.41 -24.15
CA GLN A 142 -22.70 35.69 -23.21
C GLN A 142 -22.24 36.44 -21.97
N ALA A 143 -21.09 36.10 -21.38
CA ALA A 143 -20.53 36.88 -20.28
C ALA A 143 -20.34 38.35 -20.69
N TYR A 144 -19.91 38.62 -21.92
CA TYR A 144 -19.75 39.97 -22.46
C TYR A 144 -21.08 40.70 -22.74
N VAL A 145 -22.14 39.96 -23.09
CA VAL A 145 -23.48 40.52 -23.31
C VAL A 145 -24.24 40.74 -21.99
N GLU A 146 -23.93 39.95 -20.97
CA GLU A 146 -24.54 40.04 -19.64
C GLU A 146 -23.81 41.03 -18.70
N MET A 147 -22.58 41.45 -19.02
CA MET A 147 -21.90 42.54 -18.29
C MET A 147 -22.48 43.91 -18.69
N THR A 148 -22.76 44.76 -17.70
CA THR A 148 -23.05 46.19 -17.94
C THR A 148 -21.76 46.94 -18.31
N SER A 149 -21.81 48.19 -18.81
CA SER A 149 -20.62 48.92 -19.34
C SER A 149 -19.47 49.09 -18.35
N ASP A 150 -19.75 48.81 -17.09
CA ASP A 150 -18.96 48.88 -15.87
C ASP A 150 -18.37 47.51 -15.45
N GLY A 151 -18.60 46.45 -16.24
CA GLY A 151 -17.92 45.15 -16.09
C GLY A 151 -18.44 44.26 -14.95
N LEU A 152 -19.60 44.59 -14.36
CA LEU A 152 -20.22 43.81 -13.28
C LEU A 152 -21.42 42.99 -13.81
N PRO A 153 -21.68 41.81 -13.25
CA PRO A 153 -22.88 41.03 -13.55
C PRO A 153 -24.14 41.76 -13.03
N PRO A 154 -25.31 41.55 -13.65
CA PRO A 154 -26.52 42.29 -13.32
C PRO A 154 -27.00 41.90 -11.92
N GLY A 155 -27.03 42.90 -11.02
CA GLY A 155 -27.31 42.71 -9.59
C GLY A 155 -26.08 42.71 -8.68
N GLY A 156 -24.87 42.91 -9.24
CA GLY A 156 -23.67 43.19 -8.46
C GLY A 156 -23.75 44.58 -7.82
N ASP A 157 -23.64 44.63 -6.49
CA ASP A 157 -23.65 45.89 -5.74
C ASP A 157 -22.33 46.64 -5.96
N SER A 158 -22.34 47.62 -6.87
CA SER A 158 -21.16 48.44 -7.21
C SER A 158 -20.55 49.14 -5.99
N GLN A 159 -21.35 49.35 -4.95
CA GLN A 159 -20.93 49.97 -3.71
C GLN A 159 -20.01 49.07 -2.89
N ALA A 160 -20.28 47.76 -2.86
CA ALA A 160 -19.48 46.76 -2.16
C ALA A 160 -18.07 46.63 -2.75
N VAL A 161 -17.92 46.79 -4.07
CA VAL A 161 -16.61 46.77 -4.75
C VAL A 161 -15.78 48.00 -4.38
N LEU A 162 -16.40 49.19 -4.39
CA LEU A 162 -15.71 50.43 -4.00
C LEU A 162 -15.29 50.43 -2.52
N GLU A 163 -16.11 49.85 -1.63
CA GLU A 163 -15.75 49.69 -0.22
C GLU A 163 -14.62 48.67 0.00
N SER A 164 -14.58 47.59 -0.79
CA SER A 164 -13.49 46.60 -0.71
C SER A 164 -12.13 47.21 -1.06
N HIS A 165 -12.08 48.14 -2.02
CA HIS A 165 -10.84 48.84 -2.38
C HIS A 165 -10.41 49.86 -1.32
N LYS A 166 -11.36 50.48 -0.61
CA LYS A 166 -11.06 51.37 0.52
C LYS A 166 -10.56 50.63 1.77
N LEU A 167 -10.92 49.36 1.93
CA LEU A 167 -10.43 48.50 3.02
C LEU A 167 -9.02 47.94 2.75
N ALA A 168 -8.53 48.06 1.52
CA ALA A 168 -7.22 47.57 1.10
C ALA A 168 -6.10 48.63 1.16
N GLU A 169 -6.42 49.87 1.55
CA GLU A 169 -5.47 50.93 1.91
C GLU A 169 -5.39 51.09 3.43
#